data_AF-A0A317B7B6-F1
#
_entry.id   AF-A0A317B7B6-F1
#
_cell.length_a   1.000
_cell.length_b   1.000
_cell.length_c   1.000
_cell.angle_alpha   90.00
_cell.angle_beta   90.00
_cell.angle_gamma   90.00
#
_symmetry.space_group_name_H-M   'P 1'
#
loop_
_entity.id
_entity.type
_entity.pdbx_description
1 polymer ?
#
loop_
_entity_poly.entity_id
_entity_poly.type
_entity_poly.pdbx_seq_one_letter_code
_entity_poly.pdbx_strand_id
1 'polypeptide(L)'
;MSRLIARDTTLKAEIIDIIIKKAEGMFLVAHFQVAYICQMASPKKVRQCLNTLSTKIYDFYEKALTRIEDYFEEDRQLVKKALAYIFCAQRPLTLEKLRHALGIETEDTELDESALPEMEILLSISVGLIHLPLELPG
;
A
#
# COMPACT_ATOMS: atom_id res chain seq x y z
N MET A 1 0.35 19.18 11.85
CA MET A 1 1.37 20.11 11.30
C MET A 1 2.15 20.74 12.44
N SER A 2 3.48 20.69 12.41
CA SER A 2 4.33 21.29 13.45
C SER A 2 4.16 22.82 13.48
N ARG A 3 4.23 23.44 14.68
CA ARG A 3 4.07 24.90 14.88
C ARG A 3 5.02 25.76 14.04
N LEU A 4 6.13 25.18 13.58
CA LEU A 4 7.15 25.82 12.75
C LEU A 4 6.65 26.11 11.32
N ILE A 5 5.89 25.17 10.73
CA ILE A 5 5.40 25.28 9.34
C ILE A 5 4.18 26.20 9.26
N ALA A 6 3.41 26.31 10.35
CA ALA A 6 2.23 27.18 10.40
C ALA A 6 2.58 28.69 10.42
N ARG A 7 3.81 29.05 10.81
CA ARG A 7 4.27 30.46 10.92
C ARG A 7 4.90 31.00 9.64
N ASP A 8 5.30 30.14 8.72
CA ASP A 8 6.00 30.49 7.48
C ASP A 8 5.11 30.10 6.27
N THR A 9 4.34 31.07 5.78
CA THR A 9 3.39 30.88 4.68
C THR A 9 4.06 30.57 3.34
N THR A 10 5.27 31.08 3.10
CA THR A 10 6.02 30.78 1.86
C THR A 10 6.56 29.37 1.90
N LEU A 11 7.12 28.92 3.03
CA LEU A 11 7.53 27.52 3.21
C LEU A 11 6.34 26.56 3.10
N LYS A 12 5.16 26.93 3.62
CA LYS A 12 3.96 26.12 3.48
C LYS A 12 3.55 25.95 2.01
N ALA A 13 3.59 27.02 1.21
CA ALA A 13 3.28 26.94 -0.22
C ALA A 13 4.30 26.08 -0.97
N GLU A 14 5.58 26.22 -0.65
CA GLU A 14 6.69 25.41 -1.20
C GLU A 14 6.49 23.91 -0.91
N ILE A 15 6.14 23.55 0.32
CA ILE A 15 5.84 22.15 0.72
C ILE A 15 4.69 21.60 -0.12
N ILE A 16 3.60 22.35 -0.26
CA ILE A 16 2.41 21.91 -0.98
C ILE A 16 2.74 21.65 -2.46
N ASP A 17 3.42 22.58 -3.13
CA ASP A 17 3.78 22.44 -4.55
C ASP A 17 4.69 21.23 -4.80
N ILE A 18 5.70 21.02 -3.94
CA ILE A 18 6.63 19.90 -4.08
C ILE A 18 5.92 18.57 -3.80
N ILE A 19 5.07 18.49 -2.78
CA ILE A 19 4.31 17.26 -2.49
C ILE A 19 3.36 16.94 -3.63
N ILE A 20 2.63 17.91 -4.19
CA ILE A 20 1.73 17.67 -5.32
C ILE A 20 2.52 17.11 -6.51
N LYS A 21 3.68 17.70 -6.83
CA LYS A 21 4.55 17.23 -7.91
C LYS A 21 5.11 15.82 -7.65
N LYS A 22 5.54 15.54 -6.41
CA LYS A 22 6.16 14.27 -6.03
C LYS A 22 5.18 13.14 -5.74
N ALA A 23 3.93 13.48 -5.45
CA ALA A 23 2.88 12.50 -5.18
C ALA A 23 2.23 11.98 -6.47
N GLU A 24 2.37 12.66 -7.61
CA GLU A 24 1.89 12.21 -8.92
C GLU A 24 0.44 11.69 -8.89
N GLY A 25 -0.44 12.39 -8.15
CA GLY A 25 -1.85 12.02 -7.99
C GLY A 25 -2.16 10.97 -6.93
N MET A 26 -1.16 10.39 -6.27
CA MET A 26 -1.35 9.41 -5.20
C MET A 26 -1.50 10.08 -3.83
N PHE A 27 -2.73 10.02 -3.31
CA PHE A 27 -3.08 10.55 -1.99
C PHE A 27 -2.22 9.93 -0.86
N LEU A 28 -1.95 8.62 -0.91
CA LEU A 28 -1.19 7.93 0.12
C LEU A 28 0.27 8.41 0.16
N VAL A 29 0.87 8.66 -1.00
CA VAL A 29 2.21 9.25 -1.09
C VAL A 29 2.24 10.63 -0.48
N ALA A 30 1.27 11.49 -0.82
CA ALA A 30 1.16 12.80 -0.21
C ALA A 30 1.01 12.71 1.32
N HIS A 31 0.18 11.80 1.84
CA HIS A 31 -0.03 11.60 3.26
C HIS A 31 1.28 11.26 3.99
N PHE A 32 2.05 10.28 3.50
CA PHE A 32 3.31 9.88 4.11
C PHE A 32 4.40 10.94 4.00
N GLN A 33 4.48 11.65 2.87
CA GLN A 33 5.42 12.76 2.70
C GLN A 33 5.12 13.89 3.70
N VAL A 34 3.84 14.25 3.90
CA VAL A 34 3.43 15.22 4.93
C VAL A 34 3.79 14.71 6.33
N ALA A 35 3.52 13.44 6.64
CA ALA A 35 3.83 12.85 7.94
C ALA A 35 5.34 12.87 8.24
N TYR A 36 6.17 12.57 7.23
CA TYR A 36 7.63 12.60 7.34
C TYR A 36 8.17 14.02 7.55
N ILE A 37 7.66 15.01 6.80
CA ILE A 37 8.04 16.42 6.95
C ILE A 37 7.66 16.96 8.34
N CYS A 38 6.52 16.53 8.88
CA CYS A 38 6.06 16.95 10.22
C CYS A 38 7.02 16.54 11.35
N GLN A 39 7.88 15.54 11.14
CA GLN A 39 8.89 15.10 12.11
C GLN A 39 10.14 16.01 12.14
N MET A 40 10.28 16.94 11.18
CA MET A 40 11.46 17.80 11.09
C MET A 40 11.41 18.96 12.11
N ALA A 41 12.50 19.12 12.86
CA ALA A 41 12.61 20.10 13.93
C ALA A 41 13.03 21.52 13.49
N SER A 42 13.32 21.75 12.20
CA SER A 42 13.69 23.08 11.71
C SER A 42 13.30 23.32 10.24
N PRO A 43 13.01 24.58 9.83
CA PRO A 43 12.76 24.93 8.43
C PRO A 43 13.87 24.51 7.47
N LYS A 44 15.13 24.59 7.91
CA LYS A 44 16.30 24.14 7.12
C LYS A 44 16.24 22.64 6.84
N LYS A 45 15.92 21.83 7.86
CA LYS A 45 15.75 20.37 7.68
C LYS A 45 14.54 20.04 6.82
N VAL A 46 13.45 20.82 6.91
CA VAL A 46 12.30 20.68 6.01
C VAL A 46 12.71 20.90 4.55
N ARG A 47 13.42 21.98 4.23
CA ARG A 47 13.90 22.22 2.85
C ARG A 47 14.86 21.15 2.33
N GLN A 48 15.76 20.65 3.17
CA GLN A 48 16.63 19.52 2.79
C GLN A 48 15.84 18.22 2.57
N CYS A 49 14.82 17.99 3.40
CA CYS A 49 13.91 16.86 3.27
C CYS A 49 13.10 16.96 1.97
N LEU A 50 12.56 18.13 1.62
CA LEU A 50 11.81 18.36 0.38
C LEU A 50 12.60 17.95 -0.88
N ASN A 51 13.91 18.21 -0.90
CA ASN A 51 14.80 17.82 -2.02
C ASN A 51 15.10 16.32 -2.06
N THR A 52 14.96 15.62 -0.94
CA THR A 52 15.24 14.19 -0.78
C THR A 52 13.99 13.36 -0.49
N LEU A 53 12.80 13.96 -0.69
CA LEU A 53 11.52 13.27 -0.67
C LEU A 53 11.54 12.24 -1.79
N SER A 54 11.99 11.05 -1.42
CA SER A 54 11.90 9.89 -2.28
C SER A 54 10.42 9.52 -2.40
N THR A 55 10.12 9.00 -3.57
CA THR A 55 9.08 8.04 -3.90
C THR A 55 9.12 6.78 -3.02
N LYS A 56 9.43 6.88 -1.72
CA LYS A 56 9.75 5.74 -0.81
C LYS A 56 8.68 4.66 -0.77
N ILE A 57 7.47 5.01 -1.19
CA ILE A 57 6.35 4.11 -1.38
C ILE A 57 6.51 3.24 -2.61
N TYR A 58 6.96 3.79 -3.74
CA TYR A 58 7.40 2.97 -4.86
C TYR A 58 8.59 2.11 -4.47
N ASP A 59 9.56 2.63 -3.71
CA ASP A 59 10.67 1.80 -3.20
C ASP A 59 10.15 0.64 -2.32
N PHE A 60 9.09 0.86 -1.54
CA PHE A 60 8.43 -0.18 -0.74
C PHE A 60 7.69 -1.18 -1.64
N TYR A 61 6.86 -0.72 -2.57
CA TYR A 61 6.12 -1.58 -3.50
C TYR A 61 7.08 -2.38 -4.39
N GLU A 62 8.12 -1.76 -4.94
CA GLU A 62 9.15 -2.40 -5.75
C GLU A 62 9.87 -3.49 -4.96
N LYS A 63 10.30 -3.20 -3.72
CA LYS A 63 10.89 -4.22 -2.84
C LYS A 63 9.92 -5.34 -2.49
N ALA A 64 8.66 -5.01 -2.18
CA ALA A 64 7.65 -6.00 -1.83
C ALA A 64 7.34 -6.92 -3.01
N LEU A 65 7.14 -6.36 -4.20
CA LEU A 65 6.89 -7.09 -5.43
C LEU A 65 8.11 -7.93 -5.83
N THR A 66 9.33 -7.38 -5.73
CA THR A 66 10.57 -8.14 -5.99
C THR A 66 10.68 -9.34 -5.07
N ARG A 67 10.38 -9.16 -3.77
CA ARG A 67 10.38 -10.27 -2.81
C ARG A 67 9.32 -11.33 -3.12
N ILE A 68 8.17 -10.92 -3.66
CA ILE A 68 7.13 -11.85 -4.12
C ILE A 68 7.60 -12.64 -5.35
N GLU A 69 8.39 -12.03 -6.24
CA GLU A 69 8.97 -12.74 -7.39
C GLU A 69 9.94 -13.85 -6.96
N ASP A 70 10.60 -13.71 -5.80
CA ASP A 70 11.55 -14.67 -5.26
C ASP A 70 10.90 -15.89 -4.56
N TYR A 71 9.57 -15.92 -4.42
CA TYR A 71 8.86 -17.07 -3.85
C TYR A 71 8.78 -18.26 -4.80
N PHE A 72 8.46 -19.44 -4.24
CA PHE A 72 8.08 -20.60 -5.03
C PHE A 72 6.86 -20.28 -5.91
N GLU A 73 6.75 -20.96 -7.05
CA GLU A 73 5.74 -20.65 -8.07
C GLU A 73 4.33 -20.57 -7.49
N GLU A 74 3.95 -21.54 -6.65
CA GLU A 74 2.62 -21.63 -6.05
C GLU A 74 2.29 -20.40 -5.18
N ASP A 75 3.17 -20.03 -4.25
CA ASP A 75 3.01 -18.86 -3.38
C ASP A 75 2.97 -17.55 -4.17
N ARG A 76 3.87 -17.43 -5.16
CA ARG A 76 3.93 -16.27 -6.04
C ARG A 76 2.65 -16.08 -6.83
N GLN A 77 2.11 -17.15 -7.42
CA GLN A 77 0.85 -17.12 -8.16
C GLN A 77 -0.32 -16.79 -7.26
N LEU A 78 -0.37 -17.38 -6.05
CA LEU A 78 -1.43 -17.11 -5.08
C LEU A 78 -1.48 -15.62 -4.70
N VAL A 79 -0.33 -15.00 -4.39
CA VAL A 79 -0.27 -13.56 -4.05
C VAL A 79 -0.65 -12.70 -5.25
N LYS A 80 -0.16 -13.02 -6.45
CA LYS A 80 -0.49 -12.25 -7.67
C LYS A 80 -1.98 -12.34 -8.01
N LYS A 81 -2.58 -13.53 -7.93
CA LYS A 81 -4.02 -13.76 -8.13
C LYS A 81 -4.83 -12.95 -7.12
N ALA A 82 -4.41 -12.94 -5.85
CA ALA A 82 -5.06 -12.15 -4.80
C ALA A 82 -4.99 -10.64 -5.06
N LEU A 83 -3.80 -10.12 -5.36
CA LEU A 83 -3.62 -8.71 -5.70
C LEU A 83 -4.47 -8.35 -6.92
N ALA A 84 -4.49 -9.17 -7.97
CA ALA A 84 -5.31 -8.94 -9.15
C ALA A 84 -6.81 -8.84 -8.81
N TYR A 85 -7.37 -9.76 -8.02
CA TYR A 85 -8.76 -9.68 -7.58
C TYR A 85 -9.04 -8.43 -6.76
N ILE A 86 -8.15 -8.08 -5.82
CA ILE A 86 -8.30 -6.88 -4.98
C ILE A 86 -8.27 -5.61 -5.83
N PHE A 87 -7.32 -5.49 -6.76
CA PHE A 87 -7.15 -4.31 -7.61
C PHE A 87 -8.28 -4.15 -8.63
N CYS A 88 -8.77 -5.25 -9.19
CA CYS A 88 -9.77 -5.23 -10.26
C CYS A 88 -11.23 -5.28 -9.73
N ALA A 89 -11.44 -5.50 -8.44
CA ALA A 89 -12.77 -5.56 -7.87
C ALA A 89 -13.48 -4.19 -7.92
N GLN A 90 -14.72 -4.18 -8.40
CA GLN A 90 -15.53 -2.95 -8.45
C GLN A 90 -15.99 -2.45 -7.06
N ARG A 91 -15.94 -3.33 -6.05
CA ARG A 91 -16.35 -3.05 -4.68
C ARG A 91 -15.37 -3.73 -3.71
N PRO A 92 -15.21 -3.21 -2.48
CA PRO A 92 -14.39 -3.88 -1.48
C PRO A 92 -14.79 -5.35 -1.30
N LEU A 93 -13.82 -6.25 -1.41
CA LEU A 93 -14.02 -7.67 -1.19
C LEU A 93 -14.05 -7.94 0.32
N THR A 94 -14.96 -8.81 0.75
CA THR A 94 -14.85 -9.43 2.08
C THR A 94 -13.78 -10.52 2.03
N LEU A 95 -13.23 -10.85 3.19
CA LEU A 95 -12.24 -11.93 3.32
C LEU A 95 -12.73 -13.22 2.67
N GLU A 96 -13.98 -13.58 2.94
CA GLU A 96 -14.62 -14.78 2.40
C GLU A 96 -14.78 -14.73 0.88
N LYS A 97 -15.13 -13.58 0.30
CA LYS A 97 -15.26 -13.45 -1.17
C LYS A 97 -13.90 -13.57 -1.86
N LEU A 98 -12.85 -12.99 -1.27
CA LEU A 98 -11.50 -13.13 -1.80
C LEU A 98 -11.06 -14.60 -1.72
N ARG A 99 -11.31 -15.26 -0.59
CA ARG A 99 -11.00 -16.68 -0.40
C ARG A 99 -11.66 -17.55 -1.46
N HIS A 100 -12.96 -17.37 -1.70
CA HIS A 100 -13.68 -18.08 -2.75
C HIS A 100 -13.13 -17.78 -4.15
N ALA A 101 -12.86 -16.52 -4.48
CA ALA A 101 -12.32 -16.14 -5.79
C ALA A 101 -10.95 -16.79 -6.07
N LEU A 102 -10.13 -16.97 -5.03
CA LEU A 102 -8.81 -17.59 -5.17
C LEU A 102 -8.87 -19.09 -5.43
N GLY A 103 -9.84 -19.79 -4.86
CA GLY A 103 -9.99 -21.24 -4.99
C GLY A 103 -10.78 -21.71 -6.22
N ILE A 104 -11.17 -20.80 -7.12
CA ILE A 104 -11.86 -21.14 -8.36
C ILE A 104 -10.87 -21.10 -9.53
N GLU A 105 -10.91 -22.13 -10.35
CA GLU A 105 -10.25 -22.24 -11.65
C GLU A 105 -11.27 -22.15 -12.81
N THR A 106 -10.78 -21.87 -14.02
CA THR A 106 -11.66 -21.59 -15.18
C THR A 106 -12.50 -22.80 -15.61
N GLU A 107 -12.07 -24.01 -15.24
CA GLU A 107 -12.72 -25.27 -15.60
C GLU A 107 -13.68 -25.78 -14.51
N ASP A 108 -13.73 -25.10 -13.36
CA ASP A 108 -14.55 -25.53 -12.24
C ASP A 108 -16.05 -25.33 -12.53
N THR A 109 -16.82 -26.36 -12.22
CA THR A 109 -18.29 -26.34 -12.33
C THR A 109 -18.97 -26.15 -10.98
N GLU A 110 -18.24 -26.42 -9.90
CA GLU A 110 -18.68 -26.29 -8.51
C GLU A 110 -17.51 -25.78 -7.65
N LEU A 111 -17.84 -25.23 -6.48
CA LEU A 111 -16.82 -24.78 -5.54
C LEU A 111 -16.22 -25.99 -4.80
N ASP A 112 -14.92 -26.21 -4.97
CA ASP A 112 -14.16 -27.16 -4.16
C ASP A 112 -13.62 -26.46 -2.90
N GLU A 113 -14.18 -26.81 -1.73
CA GLU A 113 -13.72 -26.27 -0.45
C GLU A 113 -12.26 -26.61 -0.14
N SER A 114 -11.73 -27.71 -0.70
CA SER A 114 -10.35 -28.13 -0.53
C SER A 114 -9.35 -27.28 -1.34
N ALA A 115 -9.83 -26.58 -2.37
CA ALA A 115 -9.05 -25.64 -3.17
C ALA A 115 -8.95 -24.24 -2.54
N LEU A 116 -9.68 -23.98 -1.45
CA LEU A 116 -9.68 -22.68 -0.80
C LEU A 116 -8.37 -22.43 -0.04
N PRO A 117 -7.66 -21.32 -0.32
CA PRO A 117 -6.41 -21.02 0.36
C PRO A 117 -6.61 -20.67 1.83
N GLU A 118 -5.61 -20.99 2.64
CA GLU A 118 -5.54 -20.53 4.03
C GLU A 118 -5.15 -19.05 4.05
N MET A 119 -6.04 -18.21 4.60
CA MET A 119 -5.87 -16.75 4.55
C MET A 119 -4.67 -16.27 5.37
N GLU A 120 -4.32 -16.98 6.45
CA GLU A 120 -3.13 -16.66 7.24
C GLU A 120 -1.85 -16.82 6.42
N ILE A 121 -1.78 -17.86 5.58
CA ILE A 121 -0.68 -18.06 4.64
C ILE A 121 -0.64 -16.88 3.67
N LEU A 122 -1.75 -16.55 2.99
CA LEU A 122 -1.81 -15.44 2.03
C LEU A 122 -1.32 -14.12 2.66
N LEU A 123 -1.79 -13.79 3.86
CA LEU A 123 -1.39 -12.57 4.55
C LEU A 123 0.11 -12.56 4.86
N SER A 124 0.66 -13.69 5.31
CA SER A 124 2.09 -13.88 5.60
C SER A 124 2.96 -13.66 4.36
N ILE A 125 2.58 -14.26 3.22
CA ILE A 125 3.34 -14.15 1.97
C ILE A 125 3.05 -12.86 1.19
N SER A 126 2.07 -12.04 1.58
CA SER A 126 1.77 -10.78 0.89
C SER A 126 2.77 -9.64 1.15
N VAL A 127 3.77 -9.83 2.01
CA VAL A 127 4.79 -8.82 2.38
C VAL A 127 4.17 -7.49 2.88
N GLY A 128 2.99 -7.57 3.52
CA GLY A 128 2.26 -6.37 3.96
C GLY A 128 1.68 -5.56 2.81
N LEU A 129 1.44 -6.15 1.65
CA LEU A 129 0.61 -5.54 0.60
C LEU A 129 -0.88 -5.75 0.87
N ILE A 130 -1.23 -6.86 1.51
CA ILE A 130 -2.62 -7.19 1.88
C ILE A 130 -2.74 -7.10 3.40
N HIS A 131 -3.73 -6.35 3.87
CA HIS A 131 -4.06 -6.22 5.28
C HIS A 131 -5.56 -6.29 5.48
N LEU A 132 -5.99 -6.87 6.61
CA LEU A 132 -7.38 -6.83 7.01
C LEU A 132 -7.68 -5.51 7.73
N PRO A 133 -8.84 -4.89 7.46
CA PRO A 133 -9.27 -3.76 8.26
C PRO A 133 -9.43 -4.24 9.71
N LEU A 134 -8.84 -3.50 10.65
CA LEU A 134 -9.09 -3.68 12.08
C LEU A 134 -10.60 -3.56 12.29
N GLU A 135 -11.26 -4.63 12.73
CA GLU A 135 -12.64 -4.53 13.16
C GLU A 135 -12.70 -3.54 14.33
N LEU A 136 -13.38 -2.42 14.12
CA LEU A 136 -13.75 -1.54 15.22
C LEU A 136 -14.79 -2.30 16.04
N PRO A 137 -14.59 -2.54 17.35
CA PRO A 137 -15.63 -3.11 18.18
C PRO A 137 -16.83 -2.16 18.15
N GLY A 138 -17.97 -2.73 17.76
CA GLY A 138 -19.27 -2.04 17.69
C GLY A 138 -19.81 -1.64 19.06
#